data_AF-A0A9C7UY50-F1
#
_entry.id   AF-A0A9C7UY50-F1
#
_cell.length_a   1.000
_cell.length_b   1.000
_cell.length_c   1.000
_cell.angle_alpha   90.00
_cell.angle_beta   90.00
_cell.angle_gamma   90.00
#
_symmetry.space_group_name_H-M   'P 1'
#
loop_
_entity.id
_entity.type
_entity.pdbx_description
1 polymer ?
#
loop_
_entity_poly.entity_id
_entity_poly.type
_entity_poly.pdbx_seq_one_letter_code
_entity_poly.pdbx_strand_id
1 'polypeptide(L)' 'MATYSVFDRETLLDIVVNIVPLIILGFFFVLFFVTSPYPPNELYRVLGLLLLVVPFVLLGLLTWVAAHYVG' A
#
# COMPACT_ATOMS: atom_id res chain seq x y z
N MET A 1 6.00 -24.18 27.36
CA MET A 1 5.62 -24.57 25.99
C MET A 1 4.81 -23.42 25.43
N ALA A 2 5.42 -22.53 24.64
CA ALA A 2 4.72 -21.38 24.09
C ALA A 2 3.85 -21.85 22.92
N THR A 3 2.53 -21.85 23.11
CA THR A 3 1.53 -22.11 22.08
C THR A 3 1.45 -20.89 21.17
N TYR A 4 2.27 -20.86 20.11
CA TYR A 4 2.10 -19.86 19.05
C TYR A 4 0.80 -20.19 18.32
N SER A 5 -0.18 -19.30 18.43
CA SER A 5 -1.38 -19.34 17.60
C SER A 5 -0.94 -19.20 16.14
N VAL A 6 -1.37 -20.13 15.27
CA VAL A 6 -1.11 -20.06 13.83
C VAL A 6 -1.70 -18.76 13.24
N PHE A 7 -2.80 -18.27 13.81
CA PHE A 7 -3.45 -17.02 13.41
C PHE A 7 -2.56 -15.78 13.59
N ASP A 8 -1.73 -15.74 14.64
CA ASP A 8 -0.86 -14.57 14.89
C ASP A 8 0.26 -14.45 13.84
N ARG A 9 0.77 -15.60 13.36
CA ARG A 9 1.85 -15.63 12.36
C ARG A 9 1.36 -15.29 10.97
N GLU A 10 0.21 -15.82 10.57
CA GLU A 10 -0.40 -15.50 9.27
C GLU A 10 -0.83 -14.03 9.21
N THR A 11 -1.44 -13.49 10.27
CA THR A 11 -1.82 -12.07 10.34
C THR A 11 -0.61 -11.15 10.28
N LEU A 12 0.47 -11.48 11.01
CA LEU A 12 1.72 -10.73 10.91
C LEU A 12 2.33 -10.83 9.52
N LEU A 13 2.27 -11.99 8.87
CA LEU A 13 2.76 -12.17 7.50
C LEU A 13 1.97 -11.29 6.52
N ASP A 14 0.64 -11.28 6.61
CA ASP A 14 -0.22 -10.45 5.76
C ASP A 14 0.09 -8.96 5.90
N ILE A 15 0.26 -8.47 7.13
CA ILE A 15 0.62 -7.07 7.39
C ILE A 15 1.99 -6.74 6.78
N VAL A 16 3.00 -7.59 6.99
CA VAL A 16 4.35 -7.37 6.46
C VAL A 16 4.35 -7.39 4.93
N VAL A 17 3.65 -8.36 4.32
CA VAL A 17 3.53 -8.49 2.87
C VAL A 17 2.83 -7.28 2.26
N ASN A 18 1.86 -6.66 2.95
CA ASN A 18 1.18 -5.45 2.49
C ASN A 18 1.92 -4.13 2.78
N ILE A 19 2.81 -4.08 3.78
CA ILE A 19 3.63 -2.89 4.07
C ILE A 19 4.61 -2.59 2.93
N VAL A 20 5.23 -3.63 2.35
CA VAL A 20 6.17 -3.48 1.23
C VAL A 20 5.54 -2.74 0.03
N PRO A 21 4.39 -3.17 -0.53
CA PRO A 21 3.74 -2.46 -1.62
C PRO A 21 3.26 -1.06 -1.21
N LEU A 22 2.83 -0.85 0.05
CA LEU A 22 2.48 0.49 0.54
C LEU A 22 3.67 1.46 0.48
N ILE A 23 4.86 1.02 0.90
CA ILE A 23 6.09 1.82 0.82
C ILE A 23 6.43 2.13 -0.63
N ILE A 24 6.37 1.14 -1.52
CA ILE A 24 6.66 1.31 -2.96
C ILE A 24 5.69 2.33 -3.57
N LEU A 25 4.39 2.19 -3.33
CA LEU A 25 3.37 3.10 -3.85
C LEU A 25 3.54 4.52 -3.30
N GLY A 26 3.84 4.67 -2.00
CA GLY A 26 4.13 5.97 -1.40
C GLY A 26 5.37 6.64 -1.99
N PHE A 27 6.44 5.87 -2.19
CA PHE A 27 7.65 6.36 -2.85
C PHE A 27 7.35 6.87 -4.26
N PHE A 28 6.68 6.07 -5.09
CA PHE A 28 6.36 6.46 -6.46
C PHE A 28 5.35 7.60 -6.54
N PHE A 29 4.41 7.68 -5.60
CA PHE A 29 3.50 8.81 -5.49
C PHE A 29 4.27 10.12 -5.29
N VAL A 30 5.20 10.15 -4.32
CA VAL A 30 6.03 11.34 -4.07
C VAL A 30 6.91 11.65 -5.28
N LEU A 31 7.55 10.64 -5.85
CA LEU A 31 8.39 10.80 -7.04
C LEU A 31 7.61 11.41 -8.20
N PHE A 32 6.41 10.90 -8.51
CA PHE A 32 5.60 11.36 -9.65
C PHE A 32 4.86 12.65 -9.39
N PHE A 33 4.59 12.96 -8.11
CA PHE A 33 4.04 14.24 -7.70
C PHE A 33 5.05 15.38 -7.89
N VAL A 34 6.32 15.14 -7.56
CA VAL A 34 7.42 16.13 -7.69
C VAL A 34 7.97 16.17 -9.12
N THR A 35 8.09 15.01 -9.76
CA THR A 35 8.72 14.85 -11.08
C THR A 35 7.83 14.02 -12.00
N SER A 36 7.35 14.60 -13.10
CA SER A 36 6.59 13.85 -14.11
C SER A 36 7.53 13.35 -15.21
N PRO A 37 7.62 12.05 -15.48
CA PRO A 37 8.31 11.54 -16.66
C PRO A 37 7.47 11.69 -17.95
N TYR A 38 6.20 12.08 -17.81
CA TYR A 38 5.26 12.20 -18.93
C TYR A 38 5.21 13.64 -19.47
N PRO A 39 4.80 13.82 -20.74
CA PRO A 39 4.55 15.14 -21.32
C PRO A 39 3.60 15.99 -20.44
N PRO A 40 3.72 17.33 -20.48
CA PRO A 40 2.88 18.23 -19.70
C PRO A 40 1.43 18.16 -20.19
N ASN A 41 0.68 17.23 -19.63
CA ASN A 41 -0.73 16.99 -19.90
C ASN A 41 -1.41 16.66 -18.57
N GLU A 42 -2.38 17.47 -18.18
CA GLU A 42 -3.05 17.35 -16.88
C GLU A 42 -3.83 16.03 -16.76
N LEU A 43 -4.40 15.51 -17.85
CA LEU A 43 -5.10 14.23 -17.82
C LEU A 43 -4.15 13.08 -17.48
N TYR A 44 -2.99 13.01 -18.13
CA TYR A 44 -2.01 11.94 -17.85
C TYR A 44 -1.44 12.03 -16.44
N ARG A 45 -1.19 13.25 -15.96
CA ARG A 45 -0.72 13.48 -14.58
C ARG A 45 -1.75 13.02 -13.56
N VAL A 46 -3.01 13.40 -13.73
CA VAL A 46 -4.10 13.00 -12.82
C VAL A 46 -4.27 11.49 -12.85
N LEU A 47 -4.38 10.88 -14.03
CA LEU A 47 -4.56 9.43 -14.16
C LEU A 47 -3.38 8.64 -13.57
N GLY A 48 -2.14 9.09 -13.80
CA GLY A 48 -0.94 8.47 -13.24
C GLY A 48 -0.92 8.49 -11.71
N LEU A 49 -1.27 9.63 -11.09
CA LEU A 49 -1.38 9.72 -9.64
C LEU A 49 -2.56 8.90 -9.09
N LEU A 50 -3.69 8.88 -9.80
CA LEU A 50 -4.88 8.13 -9.39
C LEU A 50 -4.62 6.61 -9.37
N LEU A 51 -3.85 6.11 -10.34
CA LEU A 51 -3.38 4.73 -10.39
C LEU A 51 -2.44 4.36 -9.23
N LEU A 52 -1.83 5.32 -8.56
CA LEU A 52 -1.02 5.09 -7.35
C LEU A 52 -1.85 5.24 -6.08
N VAL A 53 -2.66 6.28 -5.99
CA VAL A 53 -3.46 6.60 -4.79
C VAL A 53 -4.53 5.56 -4.52
N VAL A 54 -5.25 5.08 -5.54
CA VAL A 54 -6.31 4.09 -5.37
C VAL A 54 -5.80 2.79 -4.75
N PRO A 55 -4.79 2.08 -5.31
CA PRO A 55 -4.28 0.87 -4.68
C PRO A 55 -3.62 1.16 -3.33
N PHE A 56 -2.98 2.33 -3.14
CA PHE A 56 -2.41 2.70 -1.84
C PHE A 56 -3.49 2.76 -0.75
N VAL A 57 -4.61 3.43 -1.02
CA VAL A 57 -5.72 3.56 -0.07
C VAL A 57 -6.38 2.21 0.17
N LEU A 58 -6.66 1.44 -0.89
CA LEU A 58 -7.30 0.13 -0.76
C LEU A 58 -6.42 -0.87 0.00
N LEU A 59 -5.12 -0.95 -0.31
CA LEU A 59 -4.19 -1.81 0.42
C LEU A 59 -4.03 -1.34 1.86
N GLY A 60 -3.94 -0.04 2.10
CA GLY A 60 -3.85 0.51 3.46
C GLY A 60 -5.07 0.14 4.31
N LEU A 61 -6.26 0.21 3.71
CA LEU A 61 -7.50 -0.22 4.35
C LEU A 61 -7.49 -1.72 4.63
N LEU A 62 -7.10 -2.56 3.67
CA LEU A 62 -6.98 -4.01 3.88
C LEU A 62 -5.97 -4.37 4.97
N THR A 63 -4.81 -3.72 5.00
CA THR A 63 -3.81 -3.89 6.06
C THR A 63 -4.34 -3.48 7.43
N TRP A 64 -5.06 -2.36 7.50
CA TRP A 64 -5.67 -1.92 8.76
C TRP A 64 -6.76 -2.89 9.24
N VAL A 65 -7.61 -3.37 8.34
CA VAL A 65 -8.63 -4.39 8.64
C VAL A 65 -7.97 -5.68 9.13
N ALA A 66 -6.92 -6.15 8.47
CA ALA A 66 -6.18 -7.34 8.89
C ALA A 66 -5.60 -7.17 10.31
N ALA A 67 -4.98 -6.03 10.60
CA ALA A 67 -4.41 -5.74 11.91
C ALA A 67 -5.47 -5.58 13.02
N HIS A 68 -6.64 -5.03 12.71
CA HIS A 68 -7.66 -4.74 13.71
C HIS A 68 -8.59 -5.93 14.00
N TYR A 69 -8.91 -6.74 12.98
CA TYR A 69 -9.92 -7.80 13.09
C TYR A 69 -9.34 -9.22 13.19
N VAL A 70 -8.08 -9.43 12.77
CA VAL A 70 -7.46 -10.77 12.73
C VAL A 70 -6.32 -10.90 13.77
N GLY A 71 -5.76 -9.78 14.23
CA GLY A 71 -4.69 -9.72 15.25
C GLY A 71 -5.17 -9.65 16.69
#